data_AF-A0A833S3L8-F1
#
_entry.id   AF-A0A833S3L8-F1
#
_cell.length_a   1.000
_cell.length_b   1.000
_cell.length_c   1.000
_cell.angle_alpha   90.00
_cell.angle_beta   90.00
_cell.angle_gamma   90.00
#
_symmetry.space_group_name_H-M   'P 1'
#
loop_
_entity.id
_entity.type
_entity.pdbx_description
1 polymer ?
#
loop_
_entity_poly.entity_id
_entity_poly.type
_entity_poly.pdbx_seq_one_letter_code
_entity_poly.pdbx_strand_id
1 'polypeptide(L)'
;MGIKLKDINKDIGTKTDPESWGELHAKVIESDKDLITRKGYRCWGIGICAAEVVDAIVRNTCICITLSTYLKGCRHGLEKDVYMSLPCIVGRNGVQTLLRHPYTMEEQELTENSCRAIYETQKSILHTLE
;
A
#
# COMPACT_ATOMS: atom_id res chain seq x y z
N MET A 1 -14.30 10.58 16.72
CA MET A 1 -14.96 9.26 16.73
C MET A 1 -14.90 8.71 15.32
N GLY A 2 -14.35 7.51 15.13
CA GLY A 2 -14.41 6.78 13.86
C GLY A 2 -15.17 5.48 14.10
N ILE A 3 -16.24 5.24 13.35
CA ILE A 3 -17.00 3.98 13.39
C ILE A 3 -16.35 3.06 12.36
N LYS A 4 -15.97 1.84 12.75
CA LYS A 4 -15.43 0.88 11.78
C LYS A 4 -16.57 0.42 10.87
N LEU A 5 -16.37 0.47 9.56
CA LEU A 5 -17.37 -0.03 8.61
C LEU A 5 -17.70 -1.51 8.86
N LYS A 6 -16.71 -2.30 9.30
CA LYS A 6 -16.87 -3.70 9.69
C LYS A 6 -17.79 -3.91 10.91
N ASP A 7 -17.97 -2.89 11.76
CA ASP A 7 -18.91 -2.96 12.88
C ASP A 7 -20.37 -2.71 12.41
N ILE A 8 -20.55 -1.99 11.29
CA ILE A 8 -21.85 -1.71 10.68
C ILE A 8 -22.27 -2.88 9.77
N ASN A 9 -21.36 -3.31 8.89
CA ASN A 9 -21.54 -4.46 8.02
C ASN A 9 -20.42 -5.47 8.32
N LYS A 10 -20.74 -6.53 9.07
CA LYS A 10 -19.77 -7.55 9.49
C LYS A 10 -19.21 -8.35 8.33
N ASP A 11 -19.99 -8.46 7.26
CA ASP A 11 -19.66 -9.22 6.07
C ASP A 11 -18.96 -8.35 5.02
N ILE A 12 -18.66 -7.07 5.32
CA ILE A 12 -18.01 -6.15 4.38
C ILE A 12 -16.74 -6.75 3.77
N GLY A 13 -16.66 -6.73 2.44
CA GLY A 13 -15.52 -7.27 1.70
C GLY A 13 -15.54 -8.80 1.50
N THR A 14 -16.48 -9.51 2.13
CA THR A 14 -16.67 -10.95 1.89
C THR A 14 -17.58 -11.20 0.68
N LYS A 15 -17.67 -12.46 0.23
CA LYS A 15 -18.58 -12.86 -0.86
C LYS A 15 -20.06 -12.78 -0.50
N THR A 16 -20.38 -12.77 0.80
CA THR A 16 -21.75 -12.70 1.33
C THR A 16 -22.19 -11.25 1.59
N ASP A 17 -21.31 -10.28 1.33
CA ASP A 17 -21.62 -8.87 1.44
C ASP A 17 -22.73 -8.45 0.45
N PRO A 18 -23.90 -7.98 0.92
CA PRO A 18 -24.98 -7.56 0.03
C PRO A 18 -24.59 -6.37 -0.85
N GLU A 19 -23.63 -5.54 -0.42
CA GLU A 19 -23.14 -4.38 -1.15
C GLU A 19 -21.90 -4.69 -2.01
N SER A 20 -21.39 -5.93 -1.95
CA SER A 20 -20.25 -6.41 -2.75
C SER A 20 -19.00 -5.52 -2.65
N TRP A 21 -18.65 -5.03 -1.45
CA TRP A 21 -17.45 -4.21 -1.24
C TRP A 21 -16.15 -4.93 -1.63
N GLY A 22 -16.16 -6.27 -1.67
CA GLY A 22 -15.02 -7.05 -2.17
C GLY A 22 -14.62 -6.69 -3.60
N GLU A 23 -15.56 -6.27 -4.44
CA GLU A 23 -15.27 -5.82 -5.81
C GLU A 23 -14.54 -4.48 -5.87
N LEU A 24 -14.64 -3.64 -4.84
CA LEU A 24 -14.05 -2.31 -4.85
C LEU A 24 -12.52 -2.40 -4.96
N HIS A 25 -11.91 -3.35 -4.24
CA HIS A 25 -10.48 -3.58 -4.34
C HIS A 25 -10.06 -4.03 -5.75
N ALA A 26 -10.82 -4.93 -6.37
CA ALA A 26 -10.58 -5.35 -7.75
C ALA A 26 -10.68 -4.16 -8.73
N LYS A 27 -11.69 -3.30 -8.57
CA LYS A 27 -11.85 -2.07 -9.36
C LYS A 27 -10.67 -1.11 -9.19
N VAL A 28 -10.09 -1.00 -7.99
CA VAL A 28 -8.87 -0.20 -7.78
C VAL A 28 -7.70 -0.77 -8.60
N ILE A 29 -7.48 -2.08 -8.57
CA ILE A 29 -6.41 -2.74 -9.35
C ILE A 29 -6.64 -2.55 -10.87
N GLU A 30 -7.89 -2.67 -11.32
CA GLU A 30 -8.24 -2.58 -12.74
C GLU A 30 -8.28 -1.14 -13.28
N SER A 31 -8.53 -0.16 -12.42
CA SER A 31 -8.64 1.27 -12.81
C SER A 31 -7.43 1.76 -13.59
N ASP A 32 -6.26 1.25 -13.22
CA ASP A 32 -5.00 1.53 -13.88
C ASP A 32 -5.07 1.13 -15.37
N LYS A 33 -5.45 -0.13 -15.65
CA LYS A 33 -5.57 -0.65 -17.03
C LYS A 33 -6.65 0.08 -17.83
N ASP A 34 -7.78 0.39 -17.21
CA ASP A 34 -8.89 1.08 -17.87
C ASP A 34 -8.48 2.51 -18.30
N LEU A 35 -7.76 3.23 -17.43
CA LEU A 35 -7.28 4.58 -17.76
C LEU A 35 -6.27 4.59 -18.92
N ILE A 36 -5.34 3.62 -18.97
CA ILE A 36 -4.45 3.51 -20.14
C ILE A 36 -5.26 3.19 -21.39
N THR A 37 -6.19 2.24 -21.30
CA THR A 37 -6.96 1.82 -22.47
C THR A 37 -7.78 2.97 -23.06
N ARG A 38 -8.34 3.84 -22.22
CA ARG A 38 -9.18 4.97 -22.65
C ARG A 38 -8.38 6.21 -23.05
N LYS A 39 -7.32 6.55 -22.30
CA LYS A 39 -6.60 7.84 -22.43
C LYS A 39 -5.19 7.69 -22.99
N GLY A 40 -4.63 6.49 -22.96
CA GLY A 40 -3.24 6.18 -23.33
C GLY A 40 -2.20 6.46 -22.22
N TYR A 41 -2.58 7.15 -21.14
CA TYR A 41 -1.66 7.53 -20.06
C TYR A 41 -2.39 7.89 -18.76
N ARG A 42 -1.64 7.90 -17.65
CA ARG A 42 -2.10 8.29 -16.30
C ARG A 42 -1.07 9.18 -15.65
N CYS A 43 -1.44 10.43 -15.36
CA CYS A 43 -0.50 11.42 -14.84
C CYS A 43 -1.07 12.25 -13.68
N TRP A 44 -2.36 12.58 -13.71
CA TRP A 44 -2.94 13.49 -12.72
C TRP A 44 -2.95 12.92 -11.30
N GLY A 45 -3.45 11.68 -11.12
CA GLY A 45 -3.50 11.06 -9.79
C GLY A 45 -2.12 10.92 -9.16
N ILE A 46 -1.16 10.37 -9.90
CA ILE A 46 0.22 10.23 -9.42
C ILE A 46 0.89 11.60 -9.18
N GLY A 47 0.60 12.61 -9.99
CA GLY A 47 1.11 13.97 -9.82
C GLY A 47 0.59 14.62 -8.53
N ILE A 48 -0.69 14.42 -8.21
CA ILE A 48 -1.28 14.89 -6.95
C ILE A 48 -0.63 14.17 -5.76
N CYS A 49 -0.52 12.84 -5.80
CA CYS A 49 0.14 12.09 -4.72
C CYS A 49 1.60 12.52 -4.53
N ALA A 50 2.35 12.75 -5.61
CA ALA A 50 3.72 13.24 -5.53
C ALA A 50 3.78 14.65 -4.90
N ALA A 51 2.86 15.54 -5.27
CA ALA A 51 2.77 16.87 -4.70
C ALA A 51 2.45 16.83 -3.19
N GLU A 52 1.56 15.93 -2.74
CA GLU A 52 1.26 15.74 -1.32
C GLU A 52 2.48 15.27 -0.51
N VAL A 53 3.27 14.35 -1.06
CA VAL A 53 4.51 13.90 -0.41
C VAL A 53 5.53 15.04 -0.33
N VAL A 54 5.71 15.80 -1.42
CA VAL A 54 6.61 16.95 -1.43
C VAL A 54 6.15 18.01 -0.44
N ASP A 55 4.86 18.31 -0.38
CA ASP A 55 4.29 19.28 0.56
C ASP A 55 4.53 18.84 2.02
N ALA A 56 4.31 17.55 2.32
CA ALA A 56 4.56 16.98 3.64
C ALA A 56 6.03 17.12 4.08
N ILE A 57 6.97 16.89 3.16
CA ILE A 57 8.40 17.04 3.42
C ILE A 57 8.78 18.51 3.59
N VAL A 58 8.46 19.36 2.62
CA VAL A 58 8.88 20.76 2.59
C VAL A 58 8.31 21.55 3.75
N ARG A 59 7.01 21.35 4.06
CA ARG A 59 6.33 22.04 5.16
C ARG A 59 6.47 21.33 6.50
N ASN A 60 7.09 20.15 6.54
CA ASN A 60 7.23 19.33 7.75
C ASN A 60 5.87 19.09 8.45
N THR A 61 4.86 18.70 7.68
CA THR A 61 3.49 18.55 8.23
C THR A 61 3.33 17.32 9.13
N CYS A 62 4.25 16.35 9.05
CA CYS A 62 4.24 15.12 9.85
C CYS A 62 2.93 14.32 9.67
N ILE A 63 2.41 14.27 8.45
CA ILE A 63 1.17 13.53 8.12
C ILE A 63 1.44 12.06 7.86
N CYS A 64 0.39 11.24 8.01
CA CYS A 64 0.40 9.83 7.69
C CYS A 64 0.05 9.61 6.21
N ILE A 65 1.00 9.08 5.42
CA ILE A 65 0.81 8.71 4.01
C ILE A 65 1.33 7.28 3.80
N THR A 66 0.67 6.52 2.95
CA THR A 66 1.15 5.18 2.55
C THR A 66 2.23 5.32 1.49
N LEU A 67 3.48 4.97 1.84
CA LEU A 67 4.63 5.05 0.94
C LEU A 67 5.43 3.76 0.95
N SER A 68 6.15 3.52 -0.16
CA SER A 68 7.11 2.41 -0.24
C SER A 68 8.30 2.70 0.67
N THR A 69 8.49 1.86 1.69
CA THR A 69 9.53 2.03 2.70
C THR A 69 10.29 0.73 2.93
N TYR A 70 11.55 0.86 3.31
CA TYR A 70 12.40 -0.27 3.65
C TYR A 70 11.89 -0.98 4.90
N LEU A 71 11.67 -2.29 4.80
CA LEU A 71 11.48 -3.16 5.95
C LEU A 71 12.65 -4.12 6.06
N LYS A 72 13.49 -3.88 7.07
CA LYS A 72 14.51 -4.83 7.49
C LYS A 72 13.85 -6.01 8.19
N GLY A 73 13.99 -7.21 7.63
CA GLY A 73 13.34 -8.42 8.13
C GLY A 73 11.86 -8.17 8.43
N CYS A 74 11.07 -8.04 7.37
CA CYS A 74 9.62 -7.82 7.39
C CYS A 74 8.96 -8.33 8.69
N ARG A 75 8.65 -7.38 9.60
CA ARG A 75 7.95 -7.64 10.88
C ARG A 75 6.54 -8.21 10.70
N HIS A 76 6.12 -8.35 9.44
CA HIS A 76 4.93 -9.03 8.97
C HIS A 76 5.29 -10.37 8.31
N GLY A 77 6.25 -11.14 8.84
CA GLY A 77 6.41 -12.57 8.52
C GLY A 77 7.52 -12.99 7.54
N LEU A 78 8.39 -12.08 7.07
CA LEU A 78 9.52 -12.45 6.20
C LEU A 78 10.86 -11.95 6.77
N GLU A 79 11.86 -12.81 6.90
CA GLU A 79 13.23 -12.40 7.31
C GLU A 79 14.02 -11.70 6.20
N LYS A 80 13.36 -11.28 5.12
CA LYS A 80 13.99 -10.66 3.95
C LYS A 80 13.67 -9.18 3.87
N ASP A 81 14.62 -8.48 3.27
CA ASP A 81 14.60 -7.06 3.09
C ASP A 81 13.85 -6.71 1.81
N VAL A 82 12.78 -5.93 1.95
CA VAL A 82 11.93 -5.48 0.84
C VAL A 82 11.52 -4.02 1.03
N TYR A 83 11.17 -3.36 -0.07
CA TYR A 83 10.47 -2.09 -0.06
C TYR A 83 9.00 -2.33 -0.41
N MET A 84 8.10 -1.96 0.49
CA MET A 84 6.65 -2.11 0.26
C MET A 84 5.88 -0.93 0.84
N SER A 85 4.68 -0.72 0.29
CA SER A 85 3.78 0.35 0.70
C SER A 85 3.21 0.10 2.11
N LEU A 86 3.57 0.97 3.05
CA LEU A 86 3.05 0.95 4.42
C LEU A 86 2.72 2.35 4.91
N PRO A 87 1.80 2.51 5.87
CA PRO A 87 1.48 3.81 6.44
C PRO A 87 2.69 4.37 7.19
N CYS A 88 3.16 5.53 6.76
CA CYS A 88 4.36 6.19 7.25
C CYS A 88 4.04 7.62 7.69
N ILE A 89 4.69 8.09 8.76
CA ILE A 89 4.72 9.51 9.09
C ILE A 89 5.84 10.17 8.31
N VAL A 90 5.48 11.18 7.52
CA VAL A 90 6.39 11.88 6.61
C VAL A 90 6.55 13.34 7.05
N GLY A 91 7.80 13.79 7.18
CA GLY A 91 8.13 15.19 7.45
C GLY A 91 9.43 15.60 6.78
N ARG A 92 10.10 16.63 7.31
CA ARG A 92 11.29 17.26 6.69
C ARG A 92 12.42 16.28 6.38
N ASN A 93 12.58 15.25 7.19
CA ASN A 93 13.63 14.23 7.04
C ASN A 93 13.17 13.02 6.21
N GLY A 94 12.06 13.13 5.48
CA GLY A 94 11.42 12.02 4.77
C GLY A 94 10.57 11.16 5.70
N VAL A 95 10.65 9.84 5.53
CA VAL A 95 9.93 8.86 6.37
C VAL A 95 10.56 8.85 7.76
N GLN A 96 9.83 9.33 8.77
CA GLN A 96 10.31 9.42 10.14
C GLN A 96 9.96 8.17 10.96
N THR A 97 8.74 7.67 10.79
CA THR A 97 8.30 6.45 11.47
C THR A 97 7.28 5.68 10.66
N LEU A 98 7.21 4.39 10.92
CA LEU A 98 6.23 3.49 10.35
C LEU A 98 5.09 3.29 11.34
N LEU A 99 3.84 3.42 10.90
CA LEU A 99 2.70 3.05 11.71
C LEU A 99 2.46 1.54 11.62
N ARG A 100 2.42 0.89 12.77
CA ARG A 100 2.06 -0.52 12.86
C ARG A 100 0.53 -0.64 12.88
N HIS A 101 -0.03 -1.15 11.80
CA HIS A 101 -1.44 -1.52 11.76
C HIS A 101 -1.63 -2.97 12.24
N PRO A 102 -2.59 -3.25 13.15
CA PRO A 102 -2.94 -4.62 13.50
C PRO A 102 -3.76 -5.26 12.36
N TYR A 103 -3.20 -6.27 11.71
CA TYR A 103 -3.89 -7.04 10.68
C TYR A 103 -4.65 -8.22 11.28
N THR A 104 -5.73 -8.62 10.61
CA THR A 104 -6.32 -9.94 10.77
C THR A 104 -5.37 -11.02 10.21
N MET A 105 -5.60 -12.28 10.57
CA MET A 105 -4.76 -13.39 10.07
C MET A 105 -4.78 -13.48 8.54
N GLU A 106 -5.93 -13.26 7.92
CA GLU A 106 -6.08 -13.25 6.46
C GLU A 106 -5.31 -12.09 5.80
N GLU A 107 -5.46 -10.87 6.30
CA GLU A 107 -4.72 -9.71 5.79
C GLU A 107 -3.20 -9.86 5.97
N GLN A 108 -2.78 -10.49 7.08
CA GLN A 108 -1.39 -10.79 7.36
C GLN A 108 -0.82 -11.78 6.33
N GLU A 109 -1.54 -12.86 6.02
CA GLU A 109 -1.13 -13.83 4.98
C GLU A 109 -1.07 -13.19 3.59
N LEU A 110 -2.04 -12.35 3.22
CA LEU A 110 -2.03 -11.61 1.95
C LEU A 110 -0.85 -10.64 1.86
N THR A 111 -0.51 -9.99 2.97
CA THR A 111 0.65 -9.10 3.07
C THR A 111 1.95 -9.88 2.87
N GLU A 112 2.09 -11.03 3.53
CA GLU A 112 3.24 -11.93 3.38
C GLU A 112 3.42 -12.42 1.95
N ASN A 113 2.34 -12.81 1.29
CA ASN A 113 2.35 -13.22 -0.11
C ASN A 113 2.81 -12.08 -1.03
N SER A 114 2.37 -10.85 -0.77
CA SER A 114 2.83 -9.67 -1.51
C SER A 114 4.33 -9.40 -1.29
N CYS A 115 4.81 -9.49 -0.04
CA CYS A 115 6.24 -9.37 0.27
C CYS A 115 7.08 -10.40 -0.48
N ARG A 116 6.64 -11.66 -0.51
CA ARG A 116 7.34 -12.75 -1.19
C ARG A 116 7.44 -12.51 -2.70
N ALA A 117 6.35 -12.07 -3.33
CA ALA A 117 6.35 -11.74 -4.76
C ALA A 117 7.34 -10.61 -5.11
N ILE A 118 7.38 -9.56 -4.29
CA ILE A 118 8.33 -8.44 -4.45
C ILE A 118 9.76 -8.96 -4.30
N TYR A 119 10.04 -9.75 -3.26
CA TYR A 119 11.36 -10.29 -2.99
C TYR A 119 11.89 -11.17 -4.13
N GLU A 120 11.08 -12.11 -4.63
CA GLU A 120 11.51 -12.99 -5.74
C GLU A 120 11.82 -12.18 -7.02
N THR A 121 11.04 -11.13 -7.30
CA THR A 121 11.30 -10.22 -8.41
C THR A 121 12.59 -9.42 -8.20
N GLN A 122 12.82 -8.92 -6.99
CA GLN A 122 14.04 -8.18 -6.65
C GLN A 122 15.28 -9.08 -6.74
N LYS A 123 15.18 -10.32 -6.26
CA LYS A 123 16.27 -11.30 -6.26
C LYS A 123 16.73 -11.65 -7.68
N SER A 124 15.81 -11.85 -8.62
CA SER A 124 16.16 -12.17 -10.01
C SER A 124 16.88 -11.00 -10.69
N ILE A 125 16.49 -9.76 -10.40
CA ILE A 125 17.15 -8.55 -10.90
C ILE A 125 18.55 -8.41 -10.30
N LEU A 126 18.69 -8.58 -8.98
CA LEU A 126 19.99 -8.47 -8.31
C LEU A 126 21.03 -9.45 -8.86
N HIS A 127 20.63 -10.71 -9.08
CA HIS A 127 21.52 -11.71 -9.71
C HIS A 127 21.92 -11.34 -11.14
N THR A 128 21.14 -10.52 -11.85
CA THR A 128 21.48 -10.07 -13.20
C THR A 128 22.47 -8.90 -13.20
N LEU A 129 22.51 -8.14 -12.10
CA LEU A 129 23.39 -6.98 -11.93
C LEU A 129 24.76 -7.34 -11.37
N GLU A 130 24.88 -8.50 -10.73
CA GLU A 130 26.14 -9.12 -10.27
C GLU A 130 26.79 -9.96 -11.39
#